data_AF-D2U1F9-F1
#
_entry.id   AF-D2U1F9-F1
#
_cell.length_a   1.000
_cell.length_b   1.000
_cell.length_c   1.000
_cell.angle_alpha   90.00
_cell.angle_beta   90.00
_cell.angle_gamma   90.00
#
_symmetry.space_group_name_H-M   'P 1'
#
loop_
_entity.id
_entity.type
_entity.pdbx_description
1 polymer ?
#
loop_
_entity_poly.entity_id
_entity_poly.type
_entity_poly.pdbx_seq_one_letter_code
_entity_poly.pdbx_strand_id
1 'polypeptide(L)'
;MVSTLFRHIEMIHGNNPWGKILDAGTGINSLSWISQLKSESWTAVTCAINMKADIQQIISARQRPQDRLLLGNWADSDFMVNERFDTVIADYLLGAVDGFVPYWQIPL
;
A
#
# COMPACT_ATOMS: atom_id res chain seq x y z
N MET A 1 -7.29 -11.05 12.47
CA MET A 1 -8.51 -11.35 11.70
C MET A 1 -8.56 -10.37 10.55
N VAL A 2 -8.73 -10.83 9.30
CA VAL A 2 -8.80 -9.94 8.12
C VAL A 2 -10.13 -9.18 8.15
N SER A 3 -10.08 -7.85 7.95
CA SER A 3 -11.24 -6.96 8.00
C SER A 3 -12.27 -7.32 6.91
N THR A 4 -13.54 -6.95 7.12
CA THR A 4 -14.60 -7.16 6.12
C THR A 4 -14.29 -6.45 4.80
N LEU A 5 -13.65 -5.28 4.86
CA LEU A 5 -13.22 -4.53 3.68
C LEU A 5 -12.24 -5.34 2.83
N PHE A 6 -11.18 -5.86 3.43
CA PHE A 6 -10.17 -6.64 2.70
C PHE A 6 -10.73 -7.93 2.12
N ARG A 7 -11.65 -8.60 2.84
CA ARG A 7 -12.40 -9.74 2.29
C ARG A 7 -13.24 -9.35 1.08
N HIS A 8 -13.86 -8.18 1.11
CA HIS A 8 -14.64 -7.68 -0.02
C HIS A 8 -13.73 -7.40 -1.23
N ILE A 9 -12.54 -6.85 -1.02
CA ILE A 9 -11.55 -6.65 -2.09
C ILE A 9 -11.13 -8.01 -2.68
N GLU A 10 -10.82 -9.01 -1.85
CA GLU A 10 -10.53 -10.37 -2.32
C GLU A 10 -11.68 -10.96 -3.14
N MET A 11 -12.94 -10.76 -2.72
CA MET A 11 -14.10 -11.22 -3.48
C MET A 11 -14.21 -10.55 -4.85
N ILE A 12 -13.98 -9.24 -4.95
CA ILE A 12 -14.01 -8.51 -6.24
C ILE A 12 -12.84 -8.94 -7.12
N HIS A 13 -11.65 -9.11 -6.53
CA HIS A 13 -10.46 -9.56 -7.27
C HIS A 13 -10.63 -10.99 -7.81
N GLY A 14 -11.37 -11.84 -7.09
CA GLY A 14 -11.73 -13.18 -7.50
C GLY A 14 -10.52 -14.09 -7.65
N ASN A 15 -10.46 -14.83 -8.77
CA ASN A 15 -9.37 -15.76 -9.07
C ASN A 15 -8.23 -15.14 -9.89
N ASN A 16 -8.24 -13.82 -10.09
CA ASN A 16 -7.16 -13.16 -10.80
C ASN A 16 -5.84 -13.27 -10.02
N PRO A 17 -4.70 -13.38 -10.70
CA PRO A 17 -3.41 -13.34 -10.02
C PRO A 17 -3.12 -11.92 -9.52
N TRP A 18 -2.66 -11.81 -8.27
CA TRP A 18 -2.29 -10.52 -7.69
C TRP A 18 -1.05 -9.89 -8.34
N GLY A 19 -0.13 -10.70 -8.88
CA GLY A 19 1.10 -10.24 -9.51
C GLY A 19 1.96 -9.40 -8.57
N LYS A 20 2.52 -8.30 -9.08
CA LYS A 20 3.19 -7.24 -8.32
C LYS A 20 2.14 -6.28 -7.77
N ILE A 21 2.02 -6.24 -6.44
CA ILE A 21 1.06 -5.38 -5.75
C ILE A 21 1.72 -4.04 -5.38
N LEU A 22 1.00 -2.94 -5.61
CA LEU A 22 1.24 -1.65 -4.96
C LEU A 22 0.16 -1.39 -3.91
N ASP A 23 0.54 -1.28 -2.64
CA ASP A 23 -0.29 -0.66 -1.59
C ASP A 23 0.12 0.82 -1.49
N ALA A 24 -0.69 1.68 -2.10
CA ALA A 24 -0.32 3.08 -2.34
C ALA A 24 -0.46 3.97 -1.09
N GLY A 25 -1.06 3.47 -0.01
CA GLY A 25 -1.32 4.24 1.21
C GLY A 25 -1.31 3.34 2.44
N THR A 26 -0.18 2.68 2.66
CA THR A 26 -0.10 1.56 3.60
C THR A 26 -0.20 1.98 5.06
N GLY A 27 -0.94 1.17 5.82
CA GLY A 27 -0.94 1.15 7.27
C GLY A 27 -0.77 -0.29 7.79
N ILE A 28 -0.73 -0.47 9.10
CA ILE A 28 -0.49 -1.78 9.74
C ILE A 28 -1.46 -2.85 9.23
N ASN A 29 -2.74 -2.51 9.08
CA ASN A 29 -3.79 -3.45 8.70
C ASN A 29 -3.67 -3.90 7.24
N SER A 30 -3.50 -2.94 6.31
CA SER A 30 -3.36 -3.25 4.88
C SER A 30 -2.06 -4.02 4.63
N LEU A 31 -0.96 -3.62 5.26
CA LEU A 31 0.31 -4.31 5.09
C LEU A 31 0.28 -5.74 5.63
N SER A 32 -0.32 -5.93 6.81
CA SER A 32 -0.51 -7.26 7.39
C SER A 32 -1.35 -8.15 6.48
N TRP A 33 -2.36 -7.58 5.82
CA TRP A 33 -3.22 -8.28 4.87
C TRP A 33 -2.50 -8.64 3.57
N ILE A 34 -1.89 -7.68 2.85
CA ILE A 34 -1.21 -7.97 1.57
C ILE A 34 -0.03 -8.94 1.75
N SER A 35 0.61 -8.94 2.92
CA SER A 35 1.67 -9.89 3.28
C SER A 35 1.19 -11.34 3.37
N GLN A 36 -0.12 -11.58 3.39
CA GLN A 36 -0.73 -12.92 3.39
C GLN A 36 -1.20 -13.36 2.00
N LEU A 37 -1.25 -12.44 1.03
CA LEU A 37 -1.74 -12.73 -0.33
C LEU A 37 -0.66 -13.45 -1.15
N LYS A 38 -1.11 -14.35 -2.03
CA LYS A 38 -0.24 -15.02 -3.00
C LYS A 38 0.09 -14.04 -4.15
N SER A 39 1.13 -13.25 -3.95
CA SER A 39 1.68 -12.26 -4.90
C SER A 39 3.11 -12.59 -5.30
N GLU A 40 3.58 -12.04 -6.43
CA GLU A 40 4.99 -12.08 -6.81
C GLU A 40 5.83 -11.24 -5.83
N SER A 41 5.41 -10.00 -5.62
CA SER A 41 5.94 -9.06 -4.63
C SER A 41 4.87 -8.08 -4.21
N TRP A 42 5.08 -7.41 -3.07
CA TRP A 42 4.37 -6.18 -2.74
C TRP A 42 5.33 -5.02 -2.53
N THR A 43 4.90 -3.83 -2.94
CA THR A 43 5.49 -2.54 -2.58
C THR A 43 4.45 -1.73 -1.83
N ALA A 44 4.77 -1.34 -0.60
CA ALA A 44 3.87 -0.61 0.28
C ALA A 44 4.43 0.78 0.55
N VAL A 45 3.63 1.82 0.34
CA VAL A 45 4.05 3.22 0.43
C VAL A 45 3.33 3.89 1.58
N THR A 46 4.08 4.52 2.48
CA THR A 46 3.51 5.42 3.51
C THR A 46 4.26 6.74 3.49
N CYS A 47 3.57 7.82 3.84
CA CYS A 47 4.17 9.13 4.09
C CYS A 47 4.36 9.41 5.61
N ALA A 48 3.89 8.49 6.47
CA ALA A 48 3.99 8.63 7.92
C ALA A 48 5.35 8.13 8.45
N ILE A 49 6.29 9.06 8.63
CA ILE A 49 7.67 8.81 9.09
C ILE A 49 7.69 7.97 10.38
N ASN A 50 6.88 8.37 11.37
CA ASN A 50 6.84 7.70 12.68
C ASN A 50 6.27 6.28 12.60
N MET A 51 5.45 6.00 11.58
CA MET A 51 4.78 4.71 11.43
C MET A 51 5.65 3.67 10.72
N LYS A 52 6.67 4.10 9.97
CA LYS A 52 7.58 3.18 9.26
C LYS A 52 8.31 2.24 10.22
N ALA A 53 8.83 2.75 11.34
CA ALA A 53 9.59 1.93 12.30
C ALA A 53 8.70 0.87 12.96
N ASP A 54 7.51 1.27 13.42
CA ASP A 54 6.54 0.37 14.06
C ASP A 54 6.03 -0.69 13.07
N ILE A 55 5.69 -0.27 11.85
CA ILE A 55 5.30 -1.17 10.77
C ILE A 55 6.43 -2.16 10.48
N GLN A 56 7.66 -1.68 10.30
CA GLN A 56 8.81 -2.51 9.96
C GLN A 56 9.07 -3.57 11.03
N GLN A 57 8.93 -3.24 12.31
CA GLN A 57 9.03 -4.23 13.39
C GLN A 57 7.95 -5.30 13.28
N ILE A 58 6.69 -4.91 13.05
CA ILE A 58 5.54 -5.83 12.97
C ILE A 58 5.67 -6.80 11.79
N ILE A 59 6.16 -6.32 10.64
CA ILE A 59 6.18 -7.10 9.40
C ILE A 59 7.53 -7.75 9.09
N SER A 60 8.59 -7.44 9.82
CA SER A 60 9.94 -7.99 9.62
C SER A 60 9.98 -9.52 9.48
N ALA A 61 9.19 -10.25 10.29
CA ALA A 61 9.13 -11.71 10.25
C ALA A 61 8.40 -12.28 9.02
N ARG A 62 7.64 -11.46 8.29
CA ARG A 62 6.81 -11.87 7.15
C ARG A 62 7.27 -11.25 5.83
N GLN A 63 8.11 -10.22 5.89
CA GLN A 63 8.63 -9.55 4.71
C GLN A 63 9.57 -10.48 3.94
N ARG A 64 9.29 -10.71 2.66
CA ARG A 64 10.14 -11.49 1.77
C ARG A 64 11.22 -10.59 1.15
N PRO A 65 12.33 -11.13 0.63
CA PRO A 65 13.39 -10.33 0.02
C PRO A 65 12.94 -9.42 -1.13
N GLN A 66 11.91 -9.81 -1.87
CA GLN A 66 11.36 -9.02 -2.99
C GLN A 66 10.35 -7.95 -2.57
N ASP A 67 9.95 -7.92 -1.30
CA ASP A 67 8.93 -7.01 -0.80
C ASP A 67 9.56 -5.70 -0.28
N ARG A 68 8.89 -4.56 -0.51
CA ARG A 68 9.44 -3.22 -0.22
C ARG A 68 8.47 -2.38 0.60
N LEU A 69 8.92 -1.86 1.75
CA LEU A 69 8.24 -0.77 2.47
C LEU A 69 8.96 0.55 2.19
N LEU A 70 8.29 1.47 1.49
CA LEU A 70 8.84 2.76 1.09
C LEU A 70 8.23 3.89 1.91
N LEU A 71 9.09 4.84 2.30
CA LEU A 71 8.64 6.14 2.76
C LEU A 71 8.61 7.04 1.53
N GLY A 72 7.45 7.55 1.15
CA GLY A 72 7.29 8.31 -0.08
C GLY A 72 6.04 9.17 -0.07
N ASN A 73 6.03 10.17 -0.94
CA ASN A 73 4.91 11.08 -1.11
C ASN A 73 4.58 11.18 -2.60
N TRP A 74 3.31 10.94 -2.95
CA TRP A 74 2.84 10.99 -4.34
C TRP A 74 2.85 12.39 -4.96
N ALA A 75 3.04 13.44 -4.16
CA ALA A 75 3.27 14.80 -4.66
C ALA A 75 4.65 15.01 -5.30
N ASP A 76 5.59 14.10 -5.05
CA ASP A 76 6.89 14.07 -5.73
C ASP A 76 6.73 13.42 -7.12
N SER A 77 6.95 14.21 -8.18
CA SER A 77 6.80 13.75 -9.56
C SER A 77 7.81 12.70 -9.99
N ASP A 78 8.94 12.59 -9.28
CA ASP A 78 9.99 11.61 -9.56
C ASP A 78 9.77 10.30 -8.78
N PHE A 79 8.86 10.30 -7.80
CA PHE A 79 8.59 9.14 -6.97
C PHE A 79 7.95 8.00 -7.78
N MET A 80 8.61 6.83 -7.77
CA MET A 80 8.16 5.61 -8.45
C MET A 80 8.01 5.74 -9.98
N VAL A 81 8.70 6.71 -10.59
CA VAL A 81 8.74 6.84 -12.05
C VAL A 81 9.24 5.54 -12.68
N ASN A 82 8.56 5.09 -13.74
CA ASN A 82 8.80 3.85 -14.48
C ASN A 82 8.53 2.53 -13.74
N GLU A 83 8.11 2.55 -12.47
CA GLU A 83 7.65 1.35 -11.79
C GLU A 83 6.31 0.86 -12.38
N ARG A 84 6.10 -0.46 -12.41
CA ARG A 84 4.88 -1.08 -12.92
C ARG A 84 4.36 -2.14 -11.97
N PHE A 85 3.04 -2.16 -11.81
CA PHE A 85 2.32 -3.05 -10.91
C PHE A 85 1.15 -3.68 -11.65
N ASP A 86 0.87 -4.93 -11.32
CA ASP A 86 -0.27 -5.66 -11.88
C ASP A 86 -1.55 -5.32 -11.11
N THR A 87 -1.41 -5.08 -9.79
CA THR A 87 -2.52 -4.68 -8.91
C THR A 87 -2.15 -3.45 -8.10
N VAL A 88 -3.03 -2.44 -8.10
CA VAL A 88 -2.90 -1.24 -7.27
C VAL A 88 -4.04 -1.19 -6.27
N ILE A 89 -3.70 -1.06 -4.99
CA ILE A 89 -4.61 -0.93 -3.87
C ILE A 89 -4.49 0.50 -3.34
N ALA A 90 -5.60 1.23 -3.35
CA ALA A 90 -5.72 2.61 -2.89
C ALA A 90 -6.85 2.74 -1.87
N ASP A 91 -6.77 1.97 -0.78
CA ASP A 91 -7.76 2.01 0.31
C ASP A 91 -7.67 3.33 1.09
N TYR A 92 -8.75 4.11 1.05
CA TYR A 92 -8.87 5.45 1.64
C TYR A 92 -7.73 6.43 1.31
N LEU A 93 -6.93 6.17 0.26
CA LEU A 93 -5.77 6.98 -0.08
C LEU A 93 -6.17 8.45 -0.31
N LEU A 94 -7.18 8.68 -1.17
CA LEU A 94 -7.66 10.02 -1.49
C LEU A 94 -8.28 10.72 -0.28
N GLY A 95 -8.96 9.98 0.60
CA GLY A 95 -9.54 10.52 1.83
C GLY A 95 -8.48 10.89 2.88
N ALA A 96 -7.27 10.36 2.77
CA ALA A 96 -6.15 10.68 3.64
C ALA A 96 -5.28 11.84 3.13
N VAL A 97 -5.42 12.24 1.85
CA VAL A 97 -4.61 13.29 1.18
C VAL A 97 -4.56 14.58 2.00
N ASP A 98 -5.68 15.04 2.55
CA ASP A 98 -5.72 16.31 3.31
C ASP A 98 -4.79 16.33 4.52
N GLY A 99 -4.54 15.17 5.15
CA GLY A 99 -3.64 15.06 6.30
C GLY A 99 -2.16 15.05 5.94
N PHE A 100 -1.80 14.78 4.69
CA PHE A 100 -0.41 14.53 4.28
C PHE A 100 0.09 15.43 3.14
N VAL A 101 -0.81 15.94 2.30
CA VAL A 101 -0.56 16.85 1.17
C VAL A 101 -1.73 17.83 1.03
N PRO A 102 -1.90 18.75 1.99
CA PRO A 102 -3.00 19.72 1.95
C PRO A 102 -2.90 20.63 0.72
N TYR A 103 -4.05 21.06 0.19
CA TYR A 103 -4.19 21.97 -0.96
C TYR A 103 -3.76 21.41 -2.33
N TRP A 104 -3.48 20.09 -2.41
CA TRP A 104 -3.18 19.41 -3.67
C TRP A 104 -4.43 18.98 -4.45
N GLN A 105 -5.61 19.08 -3.84
CA GLN A 105 -6.89 18.93 -4.52
C GLN A 105 -7.19 20.22 -5.30
N ILE A 106 -7.23 20.13 -6.62
CA ILE A 106 -7.76 21.20 -7.45
C ILE A 106 -9.30 21.09 -7.36
N PRO A 107 -10.03 22.17 -7.02
CA PRO A 107 -11.49 22.12 -7.09
C PRO A 107 -11.92 21.72 -8.52
N LEU A 108 -12.82 20.74 -8.62
CA LEU A 108 -13.49 20.37 -9.86
C LEU A 108 -14.36 21.53 -10.38
#